data_AF-A0A0R1W3S6-F1
#
_entry.id   AF-A0A0R1W3S6-F1
#
_cell.length_a   1.000
_cell.length_b   1.000
_cell.length_c   1.000
_cell.angle_alpha   90.00
_cell.angle_beta   90.00
_cell.angle_gamma   90.00
#
_symmetry.space_group_name_H-M   'P 1'
#
loop_
_entity.id
_entity.type
_entity.pdbx_description
1 polymer ?
#
loop_
_entity_poly.entity_id
_entity_poly.type
_entity_poly.pdbx_seq_one_letter_code
_entity_poly.pdbx_strand_id
1 'polypeptide(L)'
;MYNFKGAIIIIALVVIIYLLDYFLPKWFGFIPSLAFLIYMIWIMIGHGNGSIVGSIIVIIIGEMILVGMWSGAVRSRERRRK
;
A
#
# COMPACT_ATOMS: atom_id res chain seq x y z
N MET A 1 -20.13 -7.19 31.13
CA MET A 1 -20.43 -8.17 30.06
C MET A 1 -19.43 -7.95 28.94
N TYR A 2 -18.57 -8.93 28.64
CA TYR A 2 -17.63 -8.81 27.53
C TYR A 2 -18.42 -8.64 26.23
N ASN A 3 -18.11 -7.59 25.46
CA ASN A 3 -18.74 -7.31 24.17
C ASN A 3 -18.29 -8.35 23.14
N PHE A 4 -18.90 -9.54 23.20
CA PHE A 4 -18.58 -10.72 22.40
C PHE A 4 -18.59 -10.42 20.89
N LYS A 5 -19.50 -9.54 20.43
CA LYS A 5 -19.53 -9.03 19.06
C LYS A 5 -18.26 -8.28 18.66
N GLY A 6 -17.73 -7.43 19.55
CA GLY A 6 -16.49 -6.68 19.29
C GLY A 6 -15.28 -7.61 19.20
N ALA A 7 -15.21 -8.63 20.06
CA ALA A 7 -14.14 -9.62 20.03
C ALA A 7 -14.16 -10.44 18.72
N ILE A 8 -15.33 -10.87 18.25
CA ILE A 8 -15.47 -11.61 16.99
C ILE A 8 -15.03 -10.78 15.79
N ILE A 9 -15.37 -9.48 15.75
CA ILE A 9 -14.95 -8.58 14.66
C ILE A 9 -13.43 -8.43 14.62
N ILE A 10 -12.79 -8.28 15.79
CA ILE A 10 -11.33 -8.17 15.87
C ILE A 10 -10.66 -9.45 15.39
N ILE A 11 -11.16 -10.61 15.83
CA ILE A 11 -10.63 -11.93 15.40
C ILE A 11 -10.79 -12.09 13.88
N ALA A 12 -11.96 -11.75 13.32
CA ALA A 12 -12.19 -11.80 11.88
C ALA A 12 -11.23 -10.88 11.11
N LEU A 13 -11.00 -9.67 11.62
CA LEU A 13 -10.09 -8.71 11.02
C LEU A 13 -8.64 -9.20 11.04
N VAL A 14 -8.19 -9.79 12.16
CA VAL A 14 -6.87 -10.43 12.27
C VAL A 14 -6.73 -11.59 11.29
N VAL A 15 -7.74 -12.44 11.17
CA VAL A 15 -7.74 -13.57 10.22
C VAL A 15 -7.66 -13.09 8.77
N ILE A 16 -8.41 -12.03 8.42
CA ILE A 16 -8.35 -11.42 7.09
C ILE A 16 -6.96 -10.84 6.80
N ILE A 17 -6.38 -10.09 7.75
CA ILE A 17 -5.02 -9.57 7.61
C ILE A 17 -4.02 -10.71 7.44
N TYR A 18 -4.14 -11.79 8.21
CA TYR A 18 -3.25 -12.94 8.12
C TYR A 18 -3.38 -13.68 6.79
N LEU A 19 -4.60 -13.83 6.28
CA LEU A 19 -4.89 -14.40 4.97
C LEU A 19 -4.33 -13.52 3.84
N LEU A 20 -4.52 -12.20 3.93
CA LEU A 20 -3.88 -11.25 3.03
C LEU A 20 -2.36 -11.38 3.11
N ASP A 21 -1.79 -11.52 4.30
CA ASP A 21 -0.35 -11.67 4.48
C ASP A 21 0.19 -12.96 3.83
N TYR A 22 -0.62 -14.01 3.85
CA TYR A 22 -0.28 -15.31 3.27
C TYR A 22 -0.47 -15.34 1.74
N PHE A 23 -1.57 -14.80 1.24
CA PHE A 23 -1.96 -14.89 -0.17
C PHE A 23 -1.40 -13.77 -1.04
N LEU A 24 -1.09 -12.59 -0.48
CA LEU A 24 -0.62 -11.46 -1.28
C LEU A 24 0.76 -11.77 -1.88
N PRO A 25 0.86 -11.89 -3.22
CA PRO A 25 2.12 -12.20 -3.89
C PRO A 25 3.15 -11.10 -3.66
N LYS A 26 4.45 -11.42 -3.78
CA LYS A 26 5.54 -10.42 -3.62
C LYS A 26 5.39 -9.21 -4.55
N TRP A 27 4.68 -9.36 -5.66
CA TRP A 27 4.42 -8.32 -6.66
C TRP A 27 3.18 -7.47 -6.36
N PHE A 28 2.37 -7.80 -5.35
CA PHE A 28 1.12 -7.08 -5.09
C PHE A 28 1.34 -5.60 -4.75
N GLY A 29 2.46 -5.24 -4.13
CA GLY A 29 2.80 -3.83 -3.86
C GLY A 29 3.01 -3.00 -5.11
N PHE A 30 3.23 -3.63 -6.26
CA PHE A 30 3.28 -2.94 -7.54
C PHE A 30 1.91 -2.35 -7.92
N ILE A 31 0.81 -2.98 -7.50
CA ILE A 31 -0.56 -2.56 -7.85
C ILE A 31 -0.89 -1.17 -7.28
N PRO A 32 -0.75 -0.87 -5.97
CA PRO A 32 -1.00 0.45 -5.43
C PRO A 32 0.00 1.51 -5.93
N SER A 33 1.26 1.13 -6.19
CA SER A 33 2.25 2.01 -6.85
C SER A 33 1.75 2.44 -8.23
N LEU A 34 1.40 1.46 -9.07
CA LEU A 34 0.94 1.73 -10.43
C LEU A 34 -0.36 2.55 -10.45
N ALA A 35 -1.29 2.29 -9.53
CA ALA A 35 -2.51 3.08 -9.38
C ALA A 35 -2.20 4.54 -9.00
N PHE A 36 -1.26 4.77 -8.09
CA PHE A 36 -0.79 6.11 -7.71
C PHE A 36 -0.16 6.84 -8.90
N LEU A 37 0.72 6.16 -9.65
CA LEU A 37 1.34 6.72 -10.85
C LEU A 37 0.30 7.16 -11.88
N ILE A 38 -0.67 6.29 -12.19
CA ILE A 38 -1.75 6.59 -13.15
C ILE A 38 -2.57 7.79 -12.66
N TYR A 39 -2.91 7.84 -11.37
CA TYR A 39 -3.66 8.96 -10.79
C TYR A 39 -2.89 10.28 -10.88
N MET A 40 -1.59 10.28 -10.58
CA MET A 40 -0.74 11.46 -10.71
C MET A 40 -0.62 11.94 -12.15
N ILE A 41 -0.47 11.01 -13.10
CA ILE A 41 -0.46 11.34 -14.54
C ILE A 41 -1.79 11.97 -14.95
N TRP A 42 -2.92 11.42 -14.48
CA TRP A 42 -4.24 11.96 -14.78
C TRP A 42 -4.41 13.38 -14.24
N ILE A 43 -3.95 13.67 -13.01
CA ILE A 43 -3.95 15.03 -12.45
C ILE A 43 -3.09 15.96 -13.29
N MET A 44 -1.86 15.54 -13.65
CA MET A 44 -0.94 16.36 -14.43
C MET A 44 -1.52 16.76 -15.78
N ILE A 45 -2.22 15.84 -16.46
CA ILE A 45 -2.76 16.07 -17.81
C ILE A 45 -4.10 16.83 -17.77
N GLY A 46 -5.00 16.50 -16.83
CA GLY A 46 -6.37 17.01 -16.83
C GLY A 46 -6.64 18.22 -15.94
N HIS A 47 -5.84 18.42 -14.89
CA HIS A 47 -6.12 19.40 -13.81
C HIS A 47 -4.88 20.17 -13.34
N GLY A 48 -3.74 20.01 -14.02
CA GLY A 48 -2.46 20.55 -13.59
C GLY A 48 -2.23 22.01 -13.99
N ASN A 49 -2.66 22.96 -13.16
CA ASN A 49 -2.20 24.36 -13.23
C ASN A 49 -0.89 24.62 -12.44
N GLY A 50 -0.29 23.56 -11.87
CA GLY A 50 0.89 23.65 -11.02
C GLY A 50 2.21 23.46 -11.77
N SER A 51 3.33 23.75 -11.08
CA SER A 51 4.68 23.53 -11.62
C SER A 51 4.92 22.04 -11.92
N ILE A 52 5.27 21.74 -13.18
CA ILE A 52 5.62 20.39 -13.66
C ILE A 52 6.73 19.78 -12.81
N VAL A 53 7.72 20.59 -12.42
CA VAL A 53 8.84 20.15 -11.58
C VAL A 53 8.34 19.69 -10.20
N GLY A 54 7.42 20.44 -9.59
CA GLY A 54 6.84 20.06 -8.29
C GLY A 54 6.06 18.74 -8.39
N SER A 55 5.30 18.57 -9.47
CA SER A 55 4.53 17.36 -9.71
C SER A 55 5.43 16.13 -9.93
N ILE A 56 6.57 16.26 -10.62
CA ILE A 56 7.56 15.18 -10.76
C ILE A 56 8.17 14.80 -9.41
N ILE A 57 8.51 15.78 -8.57
CA ILE A 57 9.05 15.53 -7.22
C ILE A 57 8.04 14.74 -6.38
N VAL A 58 6.75 15.11 -6.43
CA VAL A 58 5.69 14.39 -5.70
C VAL A 58 5.55 12.95 -6.20
N ILE A 59 5.64 12.69 -7.50
CA ILE A 59 5.63 11.32 -8.05
C ILE A 59 6.81 10.53 -7.49
N ILE A 60 8.03 11.06 -7.57
CA ILE A 60 9.23 10.35 -7.12
C ILE A 60 9.12 10.02 -5.63
N ILE A 61 8.74 10.99 -4.79
CA ILE A 61 8.59 10.77 -3.35
C ILE A 61 7.48 9.77 -3.05
N GLY A 62 6.32 9.89 -3.71
CA GLY A 62 5.19 8.99 -3.51
C GLY A 62 5.51 7.54 -3.87
N GLU A 63 6.16 7.31 -5.01
CA GLU A 63 6.65 6.00 -5.44
C GLU A 63 7.68 5.43 -4.46
N MET A 64 8.65 6.23 -4.01
CA MET A 64 9.65 5.78 -3.03
C MET A 64 9.03 5.34 -1.70
N ILE A 65 8.00 6.05 -1.22
CA ILE A 65 7.28 5.67 -0.01
C ILE A 65 6.50 4.37 -0.23
N LEU A 66 5.71 4.28 -1.31
CA LEU A 66 4.89 3.11 -1.62
C LEU A 66 5.73 1.84 -1.81
N VAL A 67 6.78 1.93 -2.61
CA VAL A 67 7.73 0.82 -2.82
C VAL A 67 8.51 0.51 -1.55
N GLY A 68 8.90 1.53 -0.77
CA GLY A 68 9.58 1.37 0.52
C GLY A 68 8.75 0.60 1.55
N MET A 69 7.48 0.97 1.71
CA MET A 69 6.54 0.30 2.62
C MET A 69 6.37 -1.17 2.23
N TRP A 70 6.17 -1.44 0.94
CA TRP A 70 5.95 -2.81 0.47
C TRP A 70 7.21 -3.68 0.59
N SER A 71 8.36 -3.17 0.16
CA SER A 71 9.63 -3.90 0.27
C SER A 71 10.01 -4.19 1.73
N GLY A 72 9.73 -3.24 2.64
CA GLY A 72 9.85 -3.44 4.08
C GLY A 72 8.92 -4.54 4.59
N ALA A 73 7.65 -4.52 4.17
CA ALA A 73 6.68 -5.56 4.53
C ALA A 73 7.13 -6.94 4.05
N VAL A 74 7.53 -7.09 2.78
CA VAL A 74 8.03 -8.36 2.22
C VAL A 74 9.27 -8.85 2.97
N ARG A 75 10.24 -7.96 3.23
CA ARG A 75 11.46 -8.31 3.98
C ARG A 75 11.15 -8.75 5.42
N SER A 76 10.14 -8.15 6.05
CA SER A 76 9.70 -8.55 7.40
C SER A 76 9.05 -9.94 7.40
N ARG A 77 8.29 -10.30 6.34
CA ARG A 77 7.74 -11.65 6.15
C ARG A 77 8.83 -12.68 5.95
N GLU A 78 9.83 -12.36 5.14
CA GLU A 78 10.97 -13.28 4.88
C GLU A 78 11.78 -13.55 6.15
N ARG A 79 11.96 -12.54 7.03
CA ARG A 79 12.60 -12.74 8.34
C ARG A 79 11.78 -13.57 9.31
N ARG A 80 10.45 -13.54 9.24
CA ARG A 80 9.57 -14.38 10.10
C ARG A 80 9.45 -15.83 9.64
N ARG A 81 9.81 -16.11 8.37
CA ARG A 81 9.77 -17.45 7.79
C ARG A 81 11.13 -18.18 7.81
N LYS A 82 12.22 -17.49 8.16
CA LYS A 82 13.52 -18.10 8.48
C LYS A 82 13.59 -18.39 9.97
#